data_AF-A0A9D2XTD6-F1
#
_entry.id   AF-A0A9D2XTD6-F1
#
_cell.length_a   1.000
_cell.length_b   1.000
_cell.length_c   1.000
_cell.angle_alpha   90.00
_cell.angle_beta   90.00
_cell.angle_gamma   90.00
#
_symmetry.space_group_name_H-M   'P 1'
#
loop_
_entity.id
_entity.type
_entity.pdbx_description
1 polymer ?
#
loop_
_entity_poly.entity_id
_entity_poly.type
_entity_poly.pdbx_seq_one_letter_code
_entity_poly.pdbx_strand_id
1 'polypeptide(L)'
;QHRSPKKMPLHCNNFLLFVFIRPGFVPGLAPPKIPDGEKVDFDDIHRKRMEKDLTELQTLIEVHFENRKKEEDELILLTDRIEKRRSERAEQMKIRAERERERQAKLAEEKARKEDEEAKKKADEDARKKMILSNLSFTGYKQAQPGTKRQTEREKKRKILNDRRKELNIDHLKEEKLREKAKELWDWLRQLEGEKFDLQDQHTRQKYEITVLRNRVSDHQKVSKGSRSKRGLRK
;
A
#
# COMPACT_ATOMS: atom_id res chain seq x y z
N GLN A 1 -13.83 -15.81 -29.35
CA GLN A 1 -12.98 -17.01 -29.44
C GLN A 1 -12.18 -17.12 -28.14
N HIS A 2 -12.73 -17.80 -27.14
CA HIS A 2 -12.05 -18.06 -25.88
C HIS A 2 -12.30 -19.53 -25.51
N ARG A 3 -11.25 -20.34 -25.52
CA ARG A 3 -11.26 -21.71 -25.00
C ARG A 3 -11.02 -21.65 -23.50
N SER A 4 -12.04 -21.95 -22.72
CA SER A 4 -11.89 -22.38 -21.33
C SER A 4 -11.33 -23.82 -21.29
N PRO A 5 -10.42 -24.17 -20.36
CA PRO A 5 -9.98 -25.54 -20.21
C PRO A 5 -11.06 -26.37 -19.52
N LYS A 6 -11.35 -27.54 -20.12
CA LYS A 6 -12.33 -28.52 -19.66
C LYS A 6 -11.88 -29.14 -18.34
N LYS A 7 -12.82 -29.23 -17.40
CA LYS A 7 -12.76 -30.07 -16.20
C LYS A 7 -12.54 -31.53 -16.61
N MET A 8 -11.54 -32.20 -16.03
CA MET A 8 -11.37 -33.65 -16.14
C MET A 8 -12.02 -34.33 -14.92
N PRO A 9 -12.71 -35.46 -15.11
CA PRO A 9 -13.36 -36.20 -14.03
C PRO A 9 -12.35 -37.01 -13.22
N LEU A 10 -12.51 -36.95 -11.89
CA LEU A 10 -11.91 -37.87 -10.93
C LEU A 10 -12.55 -39.26 -11.13
N HIS A 11 -11.76 -40.23 -11.54
CA HIS A 11 -12.09 -41.64 -11.37
C HIS A 11 -11.26 -42.19 -10.21
N CYS A 12 -11.95 -42.44 -9.10
CA CYS A 12 -11.50 -43.35 -8.06
C CYS A 12 -11.41 -44.76 -8.65
N ASN A 13 -10.20 -45.31 -8.74
CA ASN A 13 -9.99 -46.75 -8.86
C ASN A 13 -9.16 -47.18 -7.67
N ASN A 14 -9.89 -47.61 -6.63
CA ASN A 14 -9.34 -48.28 -5.47
C ASN A 14 -9.27 -49.77 -5.84
N PHE A 15 -8.12 -50.22 -6.34
CA PHE A 15 -7.87 -51.63 -6.65
C PHE A 15 -6.75 -52.11 -5.73
N LEU A 16 -7.11 -52.45 -4.50
CA LEU A 16 -6.25 -53.21 -3.61
C LEU A 16 -6.15 -54.63 -4.18
N LEU A 17 -5.00 -54.95 -4.79
CA LEU A 17 -4.61 -56.32 -5.09
C LEU A 17 -4.40 -57.06 -3.77
N PHE A 18 -5.34 -57.94 -3.42
CA PHE A 18 -5.18 -58.94 -2.38
C PHE A 18 -4.27 -60.04 -2.93
N VAL A 19 -2.95 -59.90 -2.79
CA VAL A 19 -2.00 -60.96 -3.13
C VAL A 19 -2.01 -61.98 -1.99
N PHE A 20 -2.65 -63.11 -2.29
CA PHE A 20 -2.67 -64.33 -1.49
C PHE A 20 -1.27 -64.96 -1.49
N ILE A 21 -0.40 -64.57 -0.56
CA ILE A 21 0.88 -65.26 -0.34
C ILE A 21 0.62 -66.47 0.58
N ARG A 22 0.56 -67.62 -0.08
CA ARG A 22 0.56 -68.99 0.45
C ARG A 22 1.72 -69.17 1.46
N PRO A 23 1.52 -69.80 2.64
CA PRO A 23 2.64 -70.12 3.51
C PRO A 23 3.48 -71.22 2.85
N GLY A 24 4.72 -70.90 2.52
CA GLY A 24 5.71 -71.86 2.06
C GLY A 24 6.01 -72.86 3.16
N PHE A 25 5.80 -74.13 2.84
CA PHE A 25 6.22 -75.31 3.59
C PHE A 25 7.73 -75.24 3.89
N VAL A 26 8.08 -75.05 5.16
CA VAL A 26 9.46 -75.21 5.68
C VAL A 26 9.74 -76.71 5.83
N PRO A 27 10.78 -77.27 5.18
CA PRO A 27 11.16 -78.66 5.40
C PRO A 27 11.74 -78.83 6.81
N GLY A 28 11.41 -79.95 7.46
CA GLY A 28 11.77 -80.24 8.84
C GLY A 28 13.27 -80.11 9.13
N LEU A 29 13.61 -79.10 9.93
CA LEU A 29 14.88 -79.04 10.64
C LEU A 29 14.78 -79.98 11.85
N ALA A 30 15.51 -81.09 11.79
CA ALA A 30 15.75 -81.94 12.94
C ALA A 30 16.32 -81.10 14.10
N PRO A 31 15.95 -81.39 15.36
CA PRO A 31 16.48 -80.67 16.51
C PRO A 31 18.02 -80.80 16.49
N PRO A 32 18.77 -79.67 16.56
CA PRO A 32 20.22 -79.74 16.57
C PRO A 32 20.65 -80.52 17.81
N LYS A 33 21.32 -81.66 17.57
CA LYS A 33 21.96 -82.46 18.62
C LYS A 33 22.97 -81.55 19.32
N ILE A 34 22.72 -81.27 20.60
CA ILE A 34 23.67 -80.62 21.50
C ILE A 34 24.84 -81.61 21.67
N PRO A 35 26.07 -81.27 21.24
CA PRO A 35 27.23 -82.06 21.62
C PRO A 35 27.54 -81.76 23.09
N ASP A 36 27.65 -82.84 23.86
CA ASP A 36 27.97 -82.84 25.28
C ASP A 36 29.29 -82.12 25.58
N GLY A 37 29.23 -81.21 26.56
CA GLY A 37 30.36 -80.97 27.45
C GLY A 37 31.46 -80.00 26.99
N GLU A 38 31.11 -78.78 26.57
CA GLU A 38 32.04 -77.66 26.68
C GLU A 38 31.71 -76.87 27.95
N LYS A 39 32.67 -76.78 28.87
CA LYS A 39 32.54 -76.09 30.15
C LYS A 39 32.17 -74.64 29.85
N VAL A 40 30.92 -74.27 30.10
CA VAL A 40 30.40 -72.93 29.85
C VAL A 40 31.18 -71.96 30.74
N ASP A 41 32.13 -71.22 30.15
CA ASP A 41 32.91 -70.22 30.86
C ASP A 41 32.05 -68.97 31.06
N PHE A 42 31.58 -68.76 32.29
CA PHE A 42 30.73 -67.62 32.64
C PHE A 42 31.44 -66.28 32.42
N ASP A 43 32.76 -66.25 32.49
CA ASP A 43 33.55 -65.06 32.20
C ASP A 43 33.58 -64.76 30.69
N ASP A 44 33.56 -65.80 29.85
CA ASP A 44 33.47 -65.65 28.39
C ASP A 44 32.10 -65.13 27.95
N ILE A 45 31.02 -65.59 28.59
CA ILE A 45 29.68 -65.05 28.37
C ILE A 45 29.61 -63.58 28.78
N HIS A 46 30.22 -63.21 29.91
CA HIS A 46 30.22 -61.82 30.37
C HIS A 46 31.01 -60.90 29.44
N ARG A 47 32.21 -61.32 28.99
CA ARG A 47 33.00 -60.60 27.99
C ARG A 47 32.25 -60.41 26.67
N LYS A 48 31.65 -61.48 26.13
CA LYS A 48 30.85 -61.42 24.89
C LYS A 48 29.63 -60.52 25.02
N ARG A 49 29.01 -60.46 26.20
CA ARG A 49 27.92 -59.51 26.48
C ARG A 49 28.43 -58.07 26.44
N MET A 50 29.52 -57.77 27.15
CA MET A 50 30.09 -56.42 27.15
C MET A 50 30.57 -55.98 25.76
N GLU A 51 31.19 -56.87 24.99
CA GLU A 51 31.61 -56.58 23.61
C GLU A 51 30.41 -56.33 22.68
N LYS A 52 29.34 -57.13 22.82
CA LYS A 52 28.09 -56.90 22.09
C LYS A 52 27.46 -55.56 22.47
N ASP A 53 27.35 -55.25 23.75
CA ASP A 53 26.72 -54.01 24.22
C ASP A 53 27.53 -52.78 23.78
N LEU A 54 28.86 -52.86 23.75
CA LEU A 54 29.73 -51.80 23.24
C LEU A 54 29.61 -51.59 21.73
N THR A 55 29.53 -52.68 20.96
CA THR A 55 29.36 -52.61 19.50
C THR A 55 27.95 -52.13 19.12
N GLU A 56 26.93 -52.57 19.85
CA GLU A 56 25.55 -52.09 19.70
C GLU A 56 25.45 -50.59 20.05
N LEU A 57 26.13 -50.14 21.11
CA LEU A 57 26.19 -48.73 21.46
C LEU A 57 26.90 -47.89 20.40
N GLN A 58 28.04 -48.35 19.88
CA GLN A 58 28.76 -47.66 18.80
C GLN A 58 27.92 -47.54 17.52
N THR A 59 27.26 -48.63 17.12
CA THR A 59 26.38 -48.63 15.93
C THR A 59 25.16 -47.72 16.12
N LEU A 60 24.53 -47.71 17.31
CA LEU A 60 23.45 -46.77 17.65
C LEU A 60 23.89 -45.31 17.56
N ILE A 61 25.09 -44.99 18.07
CA ILE A 61 25.67 -43.65 18.00
C ILE A 61 25.87 -43.25 16.53
N GLU A 62 26.53 -44.09 15.73
CA GLU A 62 26.79 -43.81 14.32
C GLU A 62 25.50 -43.64 13.52
N VAL A 63 24.54 -44.55 13.68
CA VAL A 63 23.24 -44.48 13.01
C VAL A 63 22.48 -43.21 13.39
N HIS A 64 22.50 -42.80 14.67
CA HIS A 64 21.83 -41.57 15.10
C HIS A 64 22.43 -40.32 14.45
N PHE A 65 23.76 -40.20 14.42
CA PHE A 65 24.44 -39.07 13.80
C PHE A 65 24.29 -39.07 12.28
N GLU A 66 24.38 -40.21 11.62
CA GLU A 66 24.16 -40.30 10.18
C GLU A 66 22.73 -39.95 9.79
N ASN A 67 21.74 -40.44 10.53
CA ASN A 67 20.34 -40.13 10.25
C ASN A 67 20.05 -38.64 10.45
N ARG A 68 20.51 -38.05 11.57
CA ARG A 68 20.34 -36.61 11.84
C ARG A 68 21.01 -35.77 10.76
N LYS A 69 22.21 -36.14 10.33
CA LYS A 69 22.94 -35.43 9.26
C LYS A 69 22.20 -35.50 7.92
N LYS A 70 21.73 -36.69 7.53
CA LYS A 70 20.96 -36.90 6.30
C LYS A 70 19.66 -36.09 6.33
N GLU A 71 18.93 -36.13 7.44
CA GLU A 71 17.71 -35.34 7.61
C GLU A 71 17.96 -33.83 7.58
N GLU A 72 19.03 -33.34 8.21
CA GLU A 72 19.42 -31.93 8.17
C GLU A 72 19.78 -31.48 6.75
N ASP A 73 20.57 -32.26 6.01
CA ASP A 73 20.93 -31.98 4.63
C ASP A 73 19.69 -31.94 3.71
N GLU A 74 18.76 -32.89 3.88
CA GLU A 74 17.49 -32.91 3.14
C GLU A 74 16.61 -31.69 3.46
N LEU A 75 16.56 -31.30 4.74
CA LEU A 75 15.80 -30.13 5.18
C LEU A 75 16.40 -28.85 4.59
N ILE A 76 17.73 -28.70 4.62
CA ILE A 76 18.44 -27.55 4.02
C ILE A 76 18.11 -27.46 2.53
N LEU A 77 18.28 -28.56 1.78
CA LEU A 77 17.99 -28.60 0.34
C LEU A 77 16.54 -28.26 0.02
N LEU A 78 15.60 -28.69 0.85
CA LEU A 78 14.18 -28.37 0.69
C LEU A 78 13.93 -26.88 0.97
N THR A 79 14.55 -26.33 2.02
CA THR A 79 14.41 -24.94 2.44
C THR A 79 14.97 -24.00 1.37
N ASP A 80 16.16 -24.28 0.86
CA ASP A 80 16.80 -23.53 -0.24
C ASP A 80 15.92 -23.51 -1.50
N ARG A 81 15.29 -24.64 -1.82
CA ARG A 81 14.37 -24.73 -2.97
C ARG A 81 13.09 -23.94 -2.77
N ILE A 82 12.59 -23.85 -1.53
CA ILE A 82 11.43 -23.01 -1.19
C ILE A 82 11.82 -21.55 -1.26
N GLU A 83 12.97 -21.18 -0.71
CA GLU A 83 13.49 -19.82 -0.71
C GLU A 83 13.73 -19.33 -2.14
N LYS A 84 14.38 -20.12 -2.98
CA LYS A 84 14.55 -19.83 -4.40
C LYS A 84 13.22 -19.60 -5.13
N ARG A 85 12.22 -20.46 -4.89
CA ARG A 85 10.88 -20.27 -5.47
C ARG A 85 10.15 -19.05 -4.92
N ARG A 86 10.46 -18.60 -3.70
CA ARG A 86 9.90 -17.37 -3.12
C ARG A 86 10.57 -16.14 -3.73
N SER A 87 11.89 -16.13 -3.86
CA SER A 87 12.64 -15.04 -4.48
C SER A 87 12.25 -14.86 -5.96
N GLU A 88 12.17 -15.95 -6.74
CA GLU A 88 11.71 -15.91 -8.13
C GLU A 88 10.30 -15.31 -8.27
N ARG A 89 9.36 -15.68 -7.39
CA ARG A 89 8.01 -15.09 -7.39
C ARG A 89 8.04 -13.61 -7.01
N ALA A 90 8.85 -13.22 -6.03
CA ALA A 90 9.01 -11.83 -5.63
C ALA A 90 9.60 -10.98 -6.77
N GLU A 91 10.59 -11.50 -7.49
CA GLU A 91 11.16 -10.84 -8.66
C GLU A 91 10.15 -10.73 -9.81
N GLN A 92 9.40 -11.79 -10.12
CA GLN A 92 8.34 -11.72 -11.13
C GLN A 92 7.29 -10.66 -10.79
N MET A 93 6.92 -10.53 -9.51
CA MET A 93 5.99 -9.49 -9.05
C MET A 93 6.60 -8.09 -9.18
N LYS A 94 7.89 -7.91 -8.84
CA LYS A 94 8.61 -6.64 -9.02
C LYS A 94 8.65 -6.23 -10.50
N ILE A 95 9.02 -7.15 -11.40
CA ILE A 95 9.07 -6.89 -12.85
C ILE A 95 7.68 -6.53 -13.40
N ARG A 96 6.62 -7.21 -12.95
CA ARG A 96 5.25 -6.86 -13.35
C ARG A 96 4.85 -5.47 -12.86
N ALA A 97 5.14 -5.15 -11.59
CA ALA A 97 4.85 -3.84 -11.01
C ALA A 97 5.63 -2.72 -11.69
N GLU A 98 6.90 -2.96 -12.04
CA GLU A 98 7.74 -2.00 -12.76
C GLU A 98 7.24 -1.75 -14.19
N ARG A 99 6.92 -2.81 -14.94
CA ARG A 99 6.33 -2.67 -16.29
C ARG A 99 5.00 -1.92 -16.27
N GLU A 100 4.17 -2.16 -15.26
CA GLU A 100 2.90 -1.44 -15.11
C GLU A 100 3.12 0.03 -14.74
N ARG A 101 4.06 0.31 -13.84
CA ARG A 101 4.48 1.68 -13.51
C ARG A 101 5.03 2.41 -14.72
N GLU A 102 5.84 1.76 -15.56
CA GLU A 102 6.39 2.35 -16.78
C GLU A 102 5.29 2.69 -17.80
N ARG A 103 4.29 1.82 -17.97
CA ARG A 103 3.13 2.13 -18.84
C ARG A 103 2.34 3.33 -18.33
N GLN A 104 2.06 3.36 -17.02
CA GLN A 104 1.35 4.48 -16.42
C GLN A 104 2.15 5.78 -16.52
N ALA A 105 3.48 5.71 -16.34
CA ALA A 105 4.38 6.85 -16.51
C ALA A 105 4.38 7.36 -17.96
N LYS A 106 4.47 6.47 -18.97
CA LYS A 106 4.41 6.85 -20.40
C LYS A 106 3.08 7.51 -20.76
N LEU A 107 1.96 6.98 -20.27
CA LEU A 107 0.64 7.58 -20.49
C LEU A 107 0.51 8.95 -19.82
N ALA A 108 1.07 9.10 -18.62
CA ALA A 108 1.08 10.38 -17.91
C ALA A 108 1.98 11.41 -18.62
N GLU A 109 3.13 10.98 -19.14
CA GLU A 109 4.06 11.83 -19.88
C GLU A 109 3.50 12.25 -21.24
N GLU A 110 2.87 11.33 -22.00
CA GLU A 110 2.21 11.65 -23.27
C GLU A 110 1.06 12.64 -23.04
N LYS A 111 0.28 12.44 -21.98
CA LYS A 111 -0.79 13.36 -21.59
C LYS A 111 -0.22 14.72 -21.18
N ALA A 112 0.85 14.76 -20.41
CA ALA A 112 1.51 16.01 -20.01
C ALA A 112 2.07 16.76 -21.24
N ARG A 113 2.72 16.06 -22.18
CA ARG A 113 3.23 16.67 -23.43
C ARG A 113 2.10 17.23 -24.30
N LYS A 114 0.97 16.52 -24.38
CA LYS A 114 -0.22 17.00 -25.09
C LYS A 114 -0.84 18.22 -24.42
N GLU A 115 -0.90 18.23 -23.09
CA GLU A 115 -1.39 19.38 -22.32
C GLU A 115 -0.46 20.61 -22.45
N ASP A 116 0.85 20.41 -22.49
CA ASP A 116 1.84 21.49 -22.70
C ASP A 116 1.79 22.05 -24.14
N GLU A 117 1.65 21.19 -25.16
CA GLU A 117 1.47 21.61 -26.55
C GLU A 117 0.13 22.35 -26.76
N GLU A 118 -0.95 21.90 -26.12
CA GLU A 118 -2.25 22.58 -26.16
C GLU A 118 -2.22 23.92 -25.40
N ALA A 119 -1.52 23.98 -24.27
CA ALA A 119 -1.30 25.23 -23.53
C ALA A 119 -0.50 26.25 -24.35
N LYS A 120 0.53 25.79 -25.08
CA LYS A 120 1.33 26.66 -25.96
C LYS A 120 0.54 27.16 -27.16
N LYS A 121 -0.20 26.28 -27.85
CA LYS A 121 -1.09 26.70 -28.97
C LYS A 121 -2.16 27.67 -28.50
N LYS A 122 -2.74 27.45 -27.33
CA LYS A 122 -3.72 28.37 -26.74
C LYS A 122 -3.11 29.72 -26.39
N ALA A 123 -1.89 29.76 -25.87
CA ALA A 123 -1.17 31.00 -25.61
C ALA A 123 -0.85 31.78 -26.90
N ASP A 124 -0.43 31.08 -27.96
CA ASP A 124 -0.15 31.68 -29.27
C ASP A 124 -1.42 32.18 -29.97
N GLU A 125 -2.53 31.44 -29.87
CA GLU A 125 -3.84 31.87 -30.37
C GLU A 125 -4.40 33.06 -29.59
N ASP A 126 -4.27 33.08 -28.26
CA ASP A 126 -4.69 34.21 -27.43
C ASP A 126 -3.81 35.44 -27.68
N ALA A 127 -2.51 35.26 -27.96
CA ALA A 127 -1.63 36.35 -28.39
C ALA A 127 -2.02 36.89 -29.77
N ARG A 128 -2.33 36.03 -30.75
CA ARG A 128 -2.84 36.44 -32.07
C ARG A 128 -4.19 37.14 -31.96
N LYS A 129 -5.13 36.60 -31.18
CA LYS A 129 -6.43 37.23 -30.90
C LYS A 129 -6.25 38.57 -30.21
N LYS A 130 -5.33 38.70 -29.26
CA LYS A 130 -5.02 39.97 -28.58
C LYS A 130 -4.41 41.00 -29.52
N MET A 131 -3.53 40.61 -30.44
CA MET A 131 -2.99 41.52 -31.47
C MET A 131 -4.08 42.01 -32.44
N ILE A 132 -4.97 41.11 -32.87
CA ILE A 132 -6.09 41.47 -33.76
C ILE A 132 -7.09 42.38 -33.02
N LEU A 133 -7.40 42.07 -31.75
CA LEU A 133 -8.35 42.82 -30.94
C LEU A 133 -7.79 44.17 -30.44
N SER A 134 -6.47 44.28 -30.23
CA SER A 134 -5.82 45.55 -29.90
C SER A 134 -5.87 46.55 -31.07
N ASN A 135 -5.97 46.06 -32.31
CA ASN A 135 -6.14 46.92 -33.48
C ASN A 135 -7.60 47.37 -33.70
N LEU A 136 -8.59 46.78 -32.99
CA LEU A 136 -10.02 47.03 -33.22
C LEU A 136 -10.77 47.60 -31.99
N SER A 137 -10.17 47.74 -30.81
CA SER A 137 -10.95 48.13 -29.63
C SER A 137 -10.32 49.23 -28.76
N PHE A 138 -10.65 50.47 -29.15
CA PHE A 138 -10.60 51.69 -28.34
C PHE A 138 -11.80 51.79 -27.35
N THR A 139 -12.62 50.75 -27.14
CA THR A 139 -13.84 50.86 -26.32
C THR A 139 -13.96 49.79 -25.23
N GLY A 140 -13.45 50.12 -24.04
CA GLY A 140 -14.16 49.88 -22.77
C GLY A 140 -14.35 48.46 -22.22
N TYR A 141 -14.01 47.37 -22.92
CA TYR A 141 -14.17 46.03 -22.37
C TYR A 141 -12.87 45.53 -21.72
N LYS A 142 -12.81 45.62 -20.38
CA LYS A 142 -11.83 44.90 -19.56
C LYS A 142 -12.07 43.39 -19.70
N GLN A 143 -11.49 42.79 -20.73
CA GLN A 143 -11.43 41.34 -20.86
C GLN A 143 -10.42 40.80 -19.85
N ALA A 144 -10.92 40.02 -18.90
CA ALA A 144 -10.11 39.22 -17.99
C ALA A 144 -9.13 38.38 -18.81
N GLN A 145 -7.83 38.61 -18.61
CA GLN A 145 -6.76 37.90 -19.32
C GLN A 145 -6.88 36.39 -19.08
N PRO A 146 -6.80 35.54 -20.11
CA PRO A 146 -6.66 34.09 -19.94
C PRO A 146 -5.21 33.76 -19.56
N GLY A 147 -4.83 34.09 -18.33
CA GLY A 147 -3.63 33.49 -17.73
C GLY A 147 -3.89 32.02 -17.44
N THR A 148 -2.85 31.19 -17.53
CA THR A 148 -2.72 29.83 -16.95
C THR A 148 -3.82 29.56 -15.93
N LYS A 149 -4.69 28.57 -16.17
CA LYS A 149 -5.88 28.23 -15.33
C LYS A 149 -5.50 28.42 -13.86
N ARG A 150 -5.80 29.61 -13.33
CA ARG A 150 -5.50 29.90 -11.94
C ARG A 150 -6.39 28.95 -11.18
N GLN A 151 -5.76 28.11 -10.35
CA GLN A 151 -6.48 27.11 -9.57
C GLN A 151 -7.70 27.79 -8.95
N THR A 152 -8.89 27.27 -9.24
CA THR A 152 -10.11 27.95 -8.81
C THR A 152 -10.11 28.02 -7.29
N GLU A 153 -10.72 29.06 -6.70
CA GLU A 153 -10.83 29.15 -5.23
C GLU A 153 -11.50 27.89 -4.64
N ARG A 154 -12.36 27.22 -5.42
CA ARG A 154 -12.94 25.92 -5.09
C ARG A 154 -11.90 24.80 -5.02
N GLU A 155 -10.98 24.73 -5.96
CA GLU A 155 -9.90 23.74 -5.98
C GLU A 155 -8.88 24.01 -4.87
N LYS A 156 -8.51 25.27 -4.63
CA LYS A 156 -7.62 25.64 -3.50
C LYS A 156 -8.24 25.27 -2.16
N LYS A 157 -9.52 25.59 -1.94
CA LYS A 157 -10.26 25.19 -0.74
C LYS A 157 -10.27 23.67 -0.58
N ARG A 158 -10.55 22.92 -1.65
CA ARG A 158 -10.54 21.45 -1.62
C ARG A 158 -9.15 20.92 -1.25
N LYS A 159 -8.09 21.45 -1.86
CA LYS A 159 -6.70 21.07 -1.58
C LYS A 159 -6.35 21.33 -0.11
N ILE A 160 -6.59 22.54 0.39
CA ILE A 160 -6.29 22.91 1.78
C ILE A 160 -7.07 22.03 2.78
N LEU A 161 -8.34 21.76 2.53
CA LEU A 161 -9.15 20.91 3.41
C LEU A 161 -8.68 19.45 3.39
N ASN A 162 -8.24 18.95 2.22
CA ASN A 162 -7.69 17.62 2.12
C ASN A 162 -6.33 17.51 2.81
N ASP A 163 -5.45 18.52 2.65
CA ASP A 163 -4.15 18.59 3.31
C ASP A 163 -4.29 18.65 4.85
N ARG A 164 -5.38 19.25 5.36
CA ARG A 164 -5.71 19.27 6.81
C ARG A 164 -6.36 17.98 7.32
N ARG A 165 -6.87 17.13 6.43
CA ARG A 165 -7.57 15.90 6.81
C ARG A 165 -6.54 14.83 7.16
N LYS A 166 -6.45 14.49 8.44
CA LYS A 166 -5.66 13.35 8.91
C LYS A 166 -6.46 12.06 8.68
N GLU A 167 -5.87 11.10 7.99
CA GLU A 167 -6.47 9.76 7.84
C GLU A 167 -6.56 9.09 9.21
N LEU A 168 -7.72 8.49 9.48
CA LEU A 168 -7.99 7.86 10.76
C LEU A 168 -7.88 6.35 10.59
N ASN A 169 -6.85 5.73 11.17
CA ASN A 169 -6.70 4.29 11.20
C ASN A 169 -7.09 3.77 12.60
N ILE A 170 -8.24 3.09 12.70
CA ILE A 170 -8.81 2.57 13.95
C ILE A 170 -8.87 1.05 14.03
N ASP A 171 -8.67 0.34 12.91
CA ASP A 171 -9.01 -1.08 12.78
C ASP A 171 -8.11 -2.02 13.60
N HIS A 172 -6.98 -1.51 14.10
CA HIS A 172 -5.98 -2.30 14.83
C HIS A 172 -5.65 -1.71 16.21
N LEU A 173 -6.50 -0.83 16.74
CA LEU A 173 -6.27 -0.18 18.04
C LEU A 173 -6.97 -0.93 19.19
N LYS A 174 -6.30 -1.00 20.34
CA LYS A 174 -6.87 -1.50 21.60
C LYS A 174 -7.78 -0.44 22.24
N GLU A 175 -8.71 -0.85 23.10
CA GLU A 175 -9.73 0.03 23.71
C GLU A 175 -9.15 1.28 24.38
N GLU A 176 -8.07 1.13 25.14
CA GLU A 176 -7.40 2.25 25.82
C GLU A 176 -6.93 3.33 24.82
N LYS A 177 -6.28 2.91 23.73
CA LYS A 177 -5.84 3.82 22.65
C LYS A 177 -7.01 4.44 21.88
N LEU A 178 -8.13 3.73 21.75
CA LEU A 178 -9.35 4.28 21.16
C LEU A 178 -9.94 5.41 22.01
N ARG A 179 -9.91 5.27 23.34
CA ARG A 179 -10.36 6.33 24.27
C ARG A 179 -9.48 7.57 24.19
N GLU A 180 -8.17 7.40 24.09
CA GLU A 180 -7.23 8.51 23.86
C GLU A 180 -7.49 9.20 22.53
N LYS A 181 -7.62 8.44 21.43
CA LYS A 181 -7.93 9.00 20.10
C LYS A 181 -9.27 9.72 20.06
N ALA A 182 -10.28 9.23 20.77
CA ALA A 182 -11.56 9.92 20.89
C ALA A 182 -11.43 11.27 21.59
N LYS A 183 -10.64 11.35 22.67
CA LYS A 183 -10.33 12.62 23.35
C LYS A 183 -9.57 13.59 22.43
N GLU A 184 -8.52 13.13 21.76
CA GLU A 184 -7.76 13.95 20.81
C GLU A 184 -8.65 14.55 19.70
N LEU A 185 -9.54 13.73 19.12
CA LEU A 185 -10.47 14.20 18.09
C LEU A 185 -11.50 15.20 18.64
N TRP A 186 -11.96 14.99 19.88
CA TRP A 186 -12.88 15.90 20.55
C TRP A 186 -12.21 17.25 20.84
N ASP A 187 -10.99 17.25 21.37
CA ASP A 187 -10.20 18.47 21.60
C ASP A 187 -9.93 19.22 20.29
N TRP A 188 -9.61 18.47 19.22
CA TRP A 188 -9.43 19.05 17.88
C TRP A 188 -10.71 19.70 17.34
N LEU A 189 -11.87 19.05 17.52
CA LEU A 189 -13.15 19.62 17.14
C LEU A 189 -13.45 20.89 17.94
N ARG A 190 -13.22 20.86 19.26
CA ARG A 190 -13.41 21.99 20.17
C ARG A 190 -12.56 23.19 19.75
N GLN A 191 -11.30 22.97 19.39
CA GLN A 191 -10.42 24.01 18.88
C GLN A 191 -10.97 24.64 17.59
N LEU A 192 -11.34 23.82 16.60
CA LEU A 192 -11.90 24.32 15.33
C LEU A 192 -13.21 25.09 15.51
N GLU A 193 -14.05 24.69 16.47
CA GLU A 193 -15.26 25.43 16.82
C GLU A 193 -14.95 26.80 17.44
N GLY A 194 -13.94 26.86 18.31
CA GLY A 194 -13.45 28.12 18.88
C GLY A 194 -12.95 29.08 17.79
N GLU A 195 -12.05 28.62 16.93
CA GLU A 195 -11.52 29.42 15.81
C GLU A 195 -12.65 29.91 14.87
N LYS A 196 -13.65 29.07 14.61
CA LYS A 196 -14.82 29.45 13.81
C LYS A 196 -15.60 30.59 14.46
N PHE A 197 -15.84 30.51 15.78
CA PHE A 197 -16.56 31.53 16.52
C PHE A 197 -15.85 32.89 16.46
N ASP A 198 -14.54 32.91 16.73
CA ASP A 198 -13.74 34.14 16.69
C ASP A 198 -13.75 34.77 15.29
N LEU A 199 -13.62 33.96 14.23
CA LEU A 199 -13.70 34.44 12.86
C LEU A 199 -15.09 34.99 12.50
N GLN A 200 -16.16 34.41 13.03
CA GLN A 200 -17.53 34.90 12.82
C GLN A 200 -17.76 36.26 13.51
N ASP A 201 -17.25 36.43 14.73
CA ASP A 201 -17.31 37.70 15.44
C ASP A 201 -16.50 38.79 14.71
N GLN A 202 -15.25 38.49 14.34
CA GLN A 202 -14.40 39.38 13.56
C GLN A 202 -15.06 39.79 12.23
N HIS A 203 -15.64 38.84 11.51
CA HIS A 203 -16.34 39.13 10.25
C HIS A 203 -17.55 40.06 10.48
N THR A 204 -18.28 39.88 11.58
CA THR A 204 -19.41 40.75 11.94
C THR A 204 -18.95 42.17 12.27
N ARG A 205 -17.86 42.32 13.04
CA ARG A 205 -17.22 43.60 13.33
C ARG A 205 -16.73 44.30 12.05
N GLN A 206 -16.02 43.58 11.19
CA GLN A 206 -15.53 44.11 9.90
C GLN A 206 -16.69 44.57 9.00
N LYS A 207 -17.81 43.84 8.99
CA LYS A 207 -19.00 44.23 8.23
C LYS A 207 -19.58 45.58 8.70
N TYR A 208 -19.59 45.81 10.02
CA TYR A 208 -19.98 47.10 10.59
C TYR A 208 -18.98 48.20 10.21
N GLU A 209 -17.67 47.95 10.38
CA GLU A 209 -16.61 48.91 10.04
C GLU A 209 -16.68 49.33 8.56
N ILE A 210 -16.85 48.39 7.64
CA ILE A 210 -17.03 48.66 6.21
C ILE A 210 -18.25 49.57 5.98
N THR A 211 -19.35 49.34 6.70
CA THR A 211 -20.57 50.15 6.58
C THR A 211 -20.32 51.59 7.03
N VAL A 212 -19.66 51.77 8.18
CA VAL A 212 -19.27 53.09 8.70
C VAL A 212 -18.31 53.80 7.74
N LEU A 213 -17.30 53.09 7.23
CA LEU A 213 -16.33 53.65 6.28
C LEU A 213 -17.01 54.08 4.97
N ARG A 214 -17.96 53.31 4.45
CA ARG A 214 -18.75 53.70 3.28
C ARG A 214 -19.53 54.99 3.51
N ASN A 215 -20.15 55.13 4.68
CA ASN A 215 -20.87 56.36 5.05
C ASN A 215 -19.91 57.56 5.13
N ARG A 216 -18.78 57.41 5.83
CA ARG A 216 -17.73 58.45 5.92
C ARG A 216 -17.23 58.89 4.55
N VAL A 217 -16.95 57.94 3.65
CA VAL A 217 -16.54 58.25 2.26
C VAL A 217 -17.62 59.03 1.53
N SER A 218 -18.89 58.63 1.65
CA SER A 218 -20.01 59.35 1.05
C SER A 218 -20.13 60.78 1.56
N ASP A 219 -20.02 60.98 2.87
CA ASP A 219 -20.14 62.30 3.50
C ASP A 219 -19.00 63.23 3.04
N HIS A 220 -17.75 62.76 3.06
CA HIS A 220 -16.61 63.53 2.57
C HIS A 220 -16.71 63.86 1.07
N GLN A 221 -17.29 62.97 0.25
CA GLN A 221 -17.51 63.25 -1.17
C GLN A 221 -18.61 64.29 -1.40
N LYS A 222 -19.69 64.30 -0.61
CA LYS A 222 -20.78 65.27 -0.71
C LYS A 222 -20.30 66.70 -0.42
N VAL A 223 -19.46 66.90 0.59
CA VAL A 223 -18.90 68.24 0.90
C VAL A 223 -17.96 68.74 -0.20
N SER A 224 -17.22 67.86 -0.87
CA SER A 224 -16.32 68.25 -1.98
C SER A 224 -17.06 68.72 -3.25
N LYS A 225 -18.27 68.21 -3.50
CA LYS A 225 -19.08 68.57 -4.68
C LYS A 225 -19.99 69.80 -4.45
N GLY A 226 -20.06 70.32 -3.23
CA GLY A 226 -20.96 71.42 -2.84
C GLY A 226 -20.41 72.85 -3.00
N SER A 227 -19.17 73.05 -3.47
CA SER A 227 -18.56 74.39 -3.60
C SER A 227 -18.38 74.88 -5.04
N ARG A 228 -18.98 74.22 -6.04
CA ARG A 228 -18.92 74.67 -7.44
C ARG A 228 -20.31 75.09 -7.92
N SER A 229 -20.48 76.40 -8.12
CA SER A 229 -21.66 77.08 -8.68
C SER A 229 -22.76 77.53 -7.71
N LYS A 230 -22.48 78.61 -6.97
CA LYS A 230 -23.49 79.66 -6.73
C LYS A 230 -22.81 81.00 -6.42
N ARG A 231 -21.98 81.49 -7.34
CA ARG A 231 -21.45 82.86 -7.28
C ARG A 231 -21.77 83.56 -8.60
N GLY A 232 -22.77 84.43 -8.54
CA GLY A 232 -22.92 85.56 -9.45
C GLY A 232 -23.72 85.32 -10.72
N LEU A 233 -25.03 85.46 -10.65
CA LEU A 233 -25.77 86.17 -11.69
C LEU A 233 -26.74 87.14 -11.01
N ARG A 234 -26.20 88.31 -10.66
CA ARG A 234 -26.95 89.53 -10.34
C ARG A 234 -26.44 90.61 -11.30
N LYS A 235 -27.19 90.83 -12.37
CA LYS A 235 -27.63 92.12 -12.91
C LYS A 235 -28.50 91.85 -14.11
#